data_AF-A0A820D2V6-F1
#
_entry.id   AF-A0A820D2V6-F1
#
_cell.length_a   1.000
_cell.length_b   1.000
_cell.length_c   1.000
_cell.angle_alpha   90.00
_cell.angle_beta   90.00
_cell.angle_gamma   90.00
#
_symmetry.space_group_name_H-M   'P 1'
#
loop_
_entity.id
_entity.type
_entity.pdbx_description
1 polymer ?
#
loop_
_entity_poly.entity_id
_entity_poly.type
_entity_poly.pdbx_seq_one_letter_code
_entity_poly.pdbx_strand_id
1 'polypeptide(L)'
;MKWFIFGYIISLGFILQVQTEQDIDPNGYIIFCLCMGRFGNQAEHFLGGLAFSKLINRTLIVPPWRTYKNIPYSEWFQIESLRSYHRVIDAEDFMQNLAPRIWPPESRIGFCWLSADRPKSECQMKEGNPFGAFWNELNVSFIDTDTYQLSYDKYSINEWDELFPADRYPVLALKGAPASFPMLPEHRQLQKYMDWSEQIMNEVRQHQKTLFNNEPYIGIL
;
A
#
# COMPACT_ATOMS: atom_id res chain seq x y z
N MET A 1 -27.49 69.13 0.68
CA MET A 1 -27.88 68.00 -0.19
C MET A 1 -26.60 67.34 -0.70
N LYS A 2 -26.56 65.99 -0.69
CA LYS A 2 -25.49 65.06 -1.14
C LYS A 2 -24.59 64.47 -0.03
N TRP A 3 -25.09 63.34 0.48
CA TRP A 3 -24.36 62.29 1.18
C TRP A 3 -23.58 61.46 0.15
N PHE A 4 -22.31 61.17 0.39
CA PHE A 4 -21.55 60.15 -0.36
C PHE A 4 -21.40 58.91 0.52
N ILE A 5 -22.05 57.83 0.12
CA ILE A 5 -21.93 56.51 0.72
C ILE A 5 -20.66 55.86 0.13
N PHE A 6 -19.66 55.60 0.98
CA PHE A 6 -18.51 54.78 0.60
C PHE A 6 -18.91 53.31 0.73
N GLY A 7 -19.20 52.66 -0.39
CA GLY A 7 -19.44 51.22 -0.44
C GLY A 7 -18.11 50.46 -0.40
N TYR A 8 -17.86 49.71 0.66
CA TYR A 8 -16.78 48.73 0.70
C TYR A 8 -17.20 47.49 -0.09
N ILE A 9 -16.60 47.29 -1.27
CA ILE A 9 -16.71 46.03 -2.01
C ILE A 9 -15.67 45.08 -1.40
N ILE A 10 -16.13 44.13 -0.60
CA ILE A 10 -15.30 42.99 -0.16
C ILE A 10 -15.22 42.03 -1.35
N SER A 11 -14.11 42.07 -2.09
CA SER A 11 -13.79 41.04 -3.06
C SER A 11 -13.38 39.76 -2.32
N LEU A 12 -14.33 38.84 -2.13
CA LEU A 12 -14.05 37.45 -1.78
C LEU A 12 -13.27 36.82 -2.93
N GLY A 13 -11.95 36.87 -2.85
CA GLY A 13 -11.06 36.11 -3.74
C GLY A 13 -11.26 34.62 -3.47
N PHE A 14 -11.97 33.94 -4.38
CA PHE A 14 -11.95 32.48 -4.44
C PHE A 14 -10.52 32.06 -4.79
N ILE A 15 -9.79 31.55 -3.80
CA ILE A 15 -8.54 30.81 -4.05
C ILE A 15 -8.98 29.51 -4.71
N LEU A 16 -8.84 29.41 -6.03
CA LEU A 16 -8.89 28.15 -6.74
C LEU A 16 -7.73 27.30 -6.20
N GLN A 17 -8.04 26.31 -5.37
CA GLN A 17 -7.08 25.26 -5.06
C GLN A 17 -6.82 24.51 -6.36
N VAL A 18 -5.65 24.73 -6.95
CA VAL A 18 -5.15 23.90 -8.04
C VAL A 18 -4.92 22.52 -7.44
N GLN A 19 -5.84 21.60 -7.70
CA GLN A 19 -5.66 20.20 -7.39
C GLN A 19 -4.54 19.71 -8.30
N THR A 20 -3.34 19.51 -7.75
CA THR A 20 -2.23 18.94 -8.51
C THR A 20 -2.68 17.58 -9.00
N GLU A 21 -2.83 17.42 -10.32
CA GLU A 21 -3.08 16.14 -10.92
C GLU A 21 -1.96 15.20 -10.46
N GLN A 22 -2.30 14.17 -9.68
CA GLN A 22 -1.32 13.20 -9.27
C GLN A 22 -0.90 12.44 -10.53
N ASP A 23 0.35 12.63 -10.94
CA ASP A 23 0.92 12.01 -12.14
C ASP A 23 0.86 10.48 -12.01
N ILE A 24 0.33 9.84 -13.04
CA ILE A 24 0.26 8.38 -13.16
C ILE A 24 1.68 7.86 -13.42
N ASP A 25 2.17 6.92 -12.61
CA ASP A 25 3.48 6.28 -12.82
C ASP A 25 3.42 5.42 -14.09
N PRO A 26 4.20 5.73 -15.14
CA PRO A 26 4.20 4.94 -16.38
C PRO A 26 4.75 3.52 -16.18
N ASN A 27 5.46 3.25 -15.09
CA ASN A 27 5.89 1.90 -14.74
C ASN A 27 4.78 1.11 -14.02
N GLY A 28 3.65 1.74 -13.73
CA GLY A 28 2.50 1.11 -13.09
C GLY A 28 2.69 0.86 -11.59
N TYR A 29 1.72 0.13 -11.04
CA TYR A 29 1.52 -0.05 -9.61
C TYR A 29 1.45 -1.52 -9.24
N ILE A 30 1.71 -1.81 -7.98
CA ILE A 30 1.54 -3.14 -7.38
C ILE A 30 0.85 -3.01 -6.02
N ILE A 31 -0.11 -3.89 -5.76
CA ILE A 31 -0.76 -4.07 -4.46
C ILE A 31 -0.85 -5.56 -4.16
N PHE A 32 -0.75 -5.94 -2.89
CA PHE A 32 -0.90 -7.31 -2.45
C PHE A 32 -1.62 -7.40 -1.11
N CYS A 33 -2.32 -8.50 -0.86
CA CYS A 33 -2.90 -8.73 0.46
C CYS A 33 -1.86 -9.16 1.48
N LEU A 34 -1.84 -8.51 2.65
CA LEU A 34 -1.18 -8.96 3.87
C LEU A 34 -2.00 -10.07 4.57
N CYS A 35 -2.33 -11.12 3.83
CA CYS A 35 -3.32 -12.13 4.19
C CYS A 35 -2.79 -13.33 5.01
N MET A 36 -1.49 -13.34 5.37
CA MET A 36 -0.88 -14.44 6.12
C MET A 36 -0.45 -14.00 7.51
N GLY A 37 -1.00 -14.65 8.54
CA GLY A 37 -0.62 -14.44 9.93
C GLY A 37 -1.06 -13.09 10.52
N ARG A 38 -0.44 -12.72 11.64
CA ARG A 38 -0.71 -11.46 12.37
C ARG A 38 0.33 -10.41 12.02
N PHE A 39 0.35 -9.28 12.74
CA PHE A 39 1.23 -8.14 12.47
C PHE A 39 2.70 -8.52 12.18
N GLY A 40 3.32 -9.39 12.98
CA GLY A 40 4.72 -9.80 12.74
C GLY A 40 4.93 -10.47 11.38
N ASN A 41 4.05 -11.40 10.98
CA ASN A 41 4.10 -12.03 9.66
C ASN A 41 3.85 -11.00 8.55
N GLN A 42 2.89 -10.10 8.76
CA GLN A 42 2.52 -9.07 7.81
C GLN A 42 3.64 -8.05 7.62
N ALA A 43 4.35 -7.67 8.68
CA ALA A 43 5.48 -6.74 8.62
C ALA A 43 6.64 -7.35 7.82
N GLU A 44 6.97 -8.62 8.05
CA GLU A 44 7.97 -9.34 7.25
C GLU A 44 7.59 -9.43 5.76
N HIS A 45 6.33 -9.77 5.48
CA HIS A 45 5.79 -9.78 4.13
C HIS A 45 5.78 -8.40 3.48
N PHE A 46 5.44 -7.35 4.23
CA PHE A 46 5.43 -5.98 3.75
C PHE A 46 6.84 -5.55 3.34
N LEU A 47 7.86 -5.83 4.15
CA LEU A 47 9.25 -5.48 3.82
C LEU A 47 9.75 -6.22 2.57
N GLY A 48 9.43 -7.51 2.43
CA GLY A 48 9.74 -8.26 1.21
C GLY A 48 8.98 -7.74 -0.02
N GLY A 49 7.70 -7.40 0.14
CA GLY A 49 6.90 -6.82 -0.94
C GLY A 49 7.34 -5.40 -1.33
N LEU A 50 7.83 -4.61 -0.38
CA LEU A 50 8.47 -3.30 -0.63
C LEU A 50 9.76 -3.48 -1.44
N ALA A 51 10.59 -4.46 -1.08
CA ALA A 51 11.78 -4.80 -1.84
C ALA A 51 11.43 -5.24 -3.26
N PHE A 52 10.44 -6.11 -3.40
CA PHE A 52 9.99 -6.62 -4.70
C PHE A 52 9.40 -5.51 -5.58
N SER A 53 8.60 -4.60 -5.02
CA SER A 53 8.04 -3.46 -5.76
C SER A 53 9.14 -2.58 -6.37
N LYS A 54 10.24 -2.38 -5.62
CA LYS A 54 11.43 -1.70 -6.13
C LYS A 54 12.12 -2.50 -7.23
N LEU A 55 12.21 -3.81 -7.05
CA LEU A 55 12.87 -4.73 -7.97
C LEU A 55 12.23 -4.71 -9.36
N ILE A 56 10.90 -4.73 -9.44
CA ILE A 56 10.13 -4.65 -10.71
C ILE A 56 9.79 -3.20 -11.09
N ASN A 57 10.37 -2.22 -10.41
CA ASN A 57 10.19 -0.79 -10.66
C ASN A 57 8.71 -0.33 -10.73
N ARG A 58 7.81 -0.89 -9.92
CA ARG A 58 6.40 -0.47 -9.83
C ARG A 58 6.14 0.31 -8.54
N THR A 59 5.35 1.37 -8.59
CA THR A 59 4.95 2.08 -7.37
C THR A 59 4.15 1.15 -6.45
N LEU A 60 4.58 0.99 -5.20
CA LEU A 60 3.85 0.17 -4.23
C LEU A 60 2.62 0.95 -3.75
N ILE A 61 1.44 0.41 -3.98
CA ILE A 61 0.24 0.79 -3.27
C ILE A 61 0.31 0.10 -1.91
N VAL A 62 0.65 0.87 -0.87
CA VAL A 62 0.93 0.38 0.47
C VAL A 62 -0.35 -0.22 1.05
N PRO A 63 -0.43 -1.56 1.24
CA PRO A 63 -1.65 -2.19 1.69
C PRO A 63 -1.93 -1.84 3.16
N PRO A 64 -3.20 -1.79 3.58
CA PRO A 64 -3.52 -1.68 5.00
C PRO A 64 -3.08 -2.95 5.75
N TRP A 65 -2.77 -2.78 7.03
CA TRP A 65 -2.59 -3.91 7.94
C TRP A 65 -3.91 -4.64 8.14
N ARG A 66 -3.84 -5.98 8.10
CA ARG A 66 -5.02 -6.82 8.24
C ARG A 66 -5.20 -7.24 9.69
N THR A 67 -6.19 -6.67 10.37
CA THR A 67 -6.62 -7.05 11.72
C THR A 67 -7.99 -7.73 11.66
N TYR A 68 -8.90 -7.44 12.60
CA TYR A 68 -10.34 -7.69 12.42
C TYR A 68 -10.96 -6.74 11.39
N LYS A 69 -10.27 -5.63 11.07
CA LYS A 69 -10.53 -4.71 9.95
C LYS A 69 -9.20 -4.32 9.28
N ASN A 70 -9.27 -3.68 8.12
CA ASN A 70 -8.14 -3.03 7.50
C ASN A 70 -7.78 -1.78 8.31
N ILE A 71 -6.50 -1.65 8.65
CA ILE A 71 -5.94 -0.47 9.31
C ILE A 71 -4.99 0.19 8.31
N PRO A 72 -5.22 1.45 7.90
CA PRO A 72 -4.29 2.15 7.00
C PRO A 72 -2.86 2.08 7.52
N TYR A 73 -1.89 1.95 6.62
CA TYR A 73 -0.48 1.94 7.01
C TYR A 73 -0.10 3.20 7.79
N SER A 74 -0.61 4.34 7.31
CA SER A 74 -0.44 5.68 7.87
C SER A 74 -1.01 5.85 9.29
N GLU A 75 -1.87 4.95 9.77
CA GLU A 75 -2.32 4.96 11.17
C GLU A 75 -1.16 4.62 12.11
N TRP A 76 -0.28 3.68 11.72
CA TRP A 76 0.80 3.19 12.56
C TRP A 76 2.19 3.71 12.15
N PHE A 77 2.39 3.99 10.86
CA PHE A 77 3.71 4.32 10.33
C PHE A 77 3.67 5.54 9.41
N GLN A 78 4.82 6.19 9.21
CA GLN A 78 4.92 7.34 8.32
C GLN A 78 5.19 6.89 6.88
N ILE A 79 4.27 7.17 5.96
CA ILE A 79 4.44 6.79 4.54
C ILE A 79 5.61 7.51 3.87
N GLU A 80 5.93 8.73 4.30
CA GLU A 80 7.05 9.52 3.75
C GLU A 80 8.40 8.82 3.93
N SER A 81 8.60 8.11 5.05
CA SER A 81 9.85 7.39 5.32
C SER A 81 10.12 6.28 4.30
N LEU A 82 9.06 5.64 3.80
CA LEU A 82 9.16 4.63 2.72
C LEU A 82 9.60 5.24 1.39
N ARG A 83 9.22 6.50 1.10
CA ARG A 83 9.56 7.19 -0.16
C ARG A 83 11.06 7.38 -0.35
N SER A 84 11.83 7.39 0.74
CA SER A 84 13.29 7.40 0.69
C SER A 84 13.89 6.10 0.13
N TYR A 85 13.14 4.99 0.15
CA TYR A 85 13.54 3.71 -0.41
C TYR A 85 13.00 3.48 -1.82
N HIS A 86 11.70 3.66 -2.02
CA HIS A 86 11.01 3.40 -3.29
C HIS A 86 9.73 4.22 -3.41
N ARG A 87 9.19 4.34 -4.62
CA ARG A 87 7.93 5.04 -4.86
C ARG A 87 6.78 4.29 -4.19
N VAL A 88 6.00 5.00 -3.38
CA VAL A 88 4.86 4.46 -2.64
C VAL A 88 3.67 5.43 -2.66
N ILE A 89 2.47 4.87 -2.56
CA ILE A 89 1.20 5.59 -2.38
C ILE A 89 0.33 4.83 -1.38
N ASP A 90 -0.39 5.53 -0.51
CA ASP A 90 -1.31 4.88 0.44
C ASP A 90 -2.46 4.22 -0.34
N ALA A 91 -2.94 3.05 0.11
CA ALA A 91 -4.02 2.36 -0.60
C ALA A 91 -5.29 3.21 -0.70
N GLU A 92 -5.62 3.96 0.35
CA GLU A 92 -6.77 4.86 0.35
C GLU A 92 -6.60 5.97 -0.70
N ASP A 93 -5.45 6.64 -0.73
CA ASP A 93 -5.13 7.68 -1.72
C ASP A 93 -5.18 7.14 -3.16
N PHE A 94 -4.63 5.95 -3.39
CA PHE A 94 -4.68 5.30 -4.69
C PHE A 94 -6.12 5.02 -5.12
N MET A 95 -6.92 4.41 -4.24
CA MET A 95 -8.29 4.03 -4.53
C MET A 95 -9.20 5.24 -4.76
N GLN A 96 -8.95 6.36 -4.08
CA GLN A 96 -9.72 7.60 -4.25
C GLN A 96 -9.30 8.38 -5.52
N ASN A 97 -7.99 8.53 -5.76
CA ASN A 97 -7.49 9.52 -6.72
C ASN A 97 -7.00 8.94 -8.06
N LEU A 98 -6.54 7.68 -8.07
CA LEU A 98 -5.94 7.04 -9.26
C LEU A 98 -6.79 5.89 -9.80
N ALA A 99 -7.29 5.01 -8.94
CA ALA A 99 -8.04 3.83 -9.36
C ALA A 99 -9.22 4.14 -10.30
N PRO A 100 -10.04 5.20 -10.13
CA PRO A 100 -11.12 5.50 -11.07
C PRO A 100 -10.65 5.78 -12.51
N ARG A 101 -9.40 6.20 -12.70
CA ARG A 101 -8.81 6.56 -14.00
C ARG A 101 -8.05 5.41 -14.64
N ILE A 102 -7.27 4.66 -13.86
CA ILE A 102 -6.33 3.64 -14.39
C ILE A 102 -6.64 2.21 -13.96
N TRP A 103 -7.55 2.02 -13.01
CA TRP A 103 -7.95 0.71 -12.50
C TRP A 103 -9.44 0.66 -12.10
N PRO A 104 -10.34 1.06 -13.02
CA PRO A 104 -11.77 1.11 -12.74
C PRO A 104 -12.34 -0.29 -12.49
N PRO A 105 -13.49 -0.42 -11.81
CA PRO A 105 -14.06 -1.72 -11.41
C PRO A 105 -14.14 -2.77 -12.53
N GLU A 106 -14.46 -2.35 -13.76
CA GLU A 106 -14.59 -3.18 -14.94
C GLU A 106 -13.26 -3.71 -15.51
N SER A 107 -12.11 -3.25 -15.02
CA SER A 107 -10.79 -3.66 -15.50
C SER A 107 -9.93 -4.35 -14.43
N ARG A 108 -10.51 -4.68 -13.27
CA ARG A 108 -9.74 -5.21 -12.13
C ARG A 108 -9.48 -6.71 -12.31
N ILE A 109 -8.24 -7.03 -12.65
CA ILE A 109 -7.72 -8.41 -12.73
C ILE A 109 -6.89 -8.68 -11.47
N GLY A 110 -7.11 -9.83 -10.84
CA GLY A 110 -6.34 -10.30 -9.68
C GLY A 110 -5.34 -11.40 -10.06
N PHE A 111 -4.15 -11.38 -9.50
CA PHE A 111 -3.07 -12.29 -9.89
C PHE A 111 -2.68 -13.22 -8.75
N CYS A 112 -2.40 -14.49 -9.05
CA CYS A 112 -1.87 -15.42 -8.06
C CYS A 112 -0.88 -16.40 -8.68
N TRP A 113 0.03 -16.86 -7.82
CA TRP A 113 0.88 -17.98 -8.16
C TRP A 113 0.08 -19.28 -8.15
N LEU A 114 0.15 -20.06 -9.23
CA LEU A 114 -0.40 -21.41 -9.33
C LEU A 114 0.52 -22.28 -10.19
N SER A 115 0.67 -23.55 -9.85
CA SER A 115 1.39 -24.50 -10.71
C SER A 115 0.64 -24.74 -12.03
N ALA A 116 1.36 -25.11 -13.09
CA ALA A 116 0.83 -25.21 -14.46
C ALA A 116 -0.36 -26.17 -14.62
N ASP A 117 -0.50 -27.14 -13.72
CA ASP A 117 -1.58 -28.13 -13.69
C ASP A 117 -2.85 -27.63 -13.02
N ARG A 118 -2.81 -26.47 -12.36
CA ARG A 118 -3.94 -25.90 -11.63
C ARG A 118 -4.76 -24.95 -12.49
N PRO A 119 -6.10 -25.06 -12.51
CA PRO A 119 -6.94 -24.13 -13.24
C PRO A 119 -6.94 -22.75 -12.57
N LYS A 120 -6.96 -21.69 -13.39
CA LYS A 120 -7.05 -20.28 -12.96
C LYS A 120 -8.21 -19.98 -12.00
N SER A 121 -9.28 -20.78 -12.03
CA SER A 121 -10.41 -20.68 -11.10
C SER A 121 -10.01 -20.90 -9.64
N GLU A 122 -8.91 -21.61 -9.35
CA GLU A 122 -8.37 -21.81 -7.99
C GLU A 122 -7.70 -20.55 -7.41
N CYS A 123 -7.52 -19.51 -8.23
CA CYS A 123 -6.97 -18.25 -7.76
C CYS A 123 -7.83 -17.64 -6.65
N GLN A 124 -9.16 -17.66 -6.79
CA GLN A 124 -10.12 -17.34 -5.74
C GLN A 124 -9.69 -16.13 -4.87
N MET A 125 -9.43 -14.98 -5.50
CA MET A 125 -8.79 -13.80 -4.89
C MET A 125 -9.42 -13.33 -3.57
N LYS A 126 -10.71 -13.62 -3.38
CA LYS A 126 -11.54 -13.15 -2.27
C LYS A 126 -12.11 -14.31 -1.43
N GLU A 127 -11.69 -15.54 -1.65
CA GLU A 127 -12.24 -16.70 -0.93
C GLU A 127 -11.66 -16.84 0.47
N GLY A 128 -12.55 -16.94 1.44
CA GLY A 128 -12.20 -17.08 2.84
C GLY A 128 -11.75 -15.79 3.54
N ASN A 129 -11.41 -15.94 4.81
CA ASN A 129 -10.84 -14.89 5.65
C ASN A 129 -9.32 -15.15 5.77
N PRO A 130 -8.45 -14.15 5.55
CA PRO A 130 -8.76 -12.71 5.44
C PRO A 130 -8.95 -12.14 4.02
N PHE A 131 -8.83 -12.97 2.98
CA PHE A 131 -8.83 -12.52 1.58
C PHE A 131 -10.06 -11.69 1.18
N GLY A 132 -11.27 -12.21 1.43
CA GLY A 132 -12.49 -11.50 1.07
C GLY A 132 -12.64 -10.17 1.81
N ALA A 133 -12.37 -10.17 3.12
CA ALA A 133 -12.47 -8.97 3.95
C ALA A 133 -11.48 -7.88 3.50
N PHE A 134 -10.22 -8.25 3.23
CA PHE A 134 -9.19 -7.31 2.79
C PHE A 134 -9.60 -6.53 1.54
N TRP A 135 -10.04 -7.23 0.49
CA TRP A 135 -10.43 -6.58 -0.77
C TRP A 135 -11.79 -5.88 -0.68
N ASN A 136 -12.74 -6.42 0.09
CA ASN A 136 -14.05 -5.79 0.28
C ASN A 136 -13.93 -4.42 0.97
N GLU A 137 -13.10 -4.32 2.00
CA GLU A 137 -12.90 -3.05 2.73
C GLU A 137 -12.17 -1.99 1.89
N LEU A 138 -11.43 -2.40 0.85
CA LEU A 138 -10.88 -1.50 -0.17
C LEU A 138 -11.85 -1.23 -1.33
N ASN A 139 -13.08 -1.75 -1.28
CA ASN A 139 -14.07 -1.69 -2.37
C ASN A 139 -13.54 -2.26 -3.70
N VAL A 140 -12.82 -3.39 -3.62
CA VAL A 140 -12.25 -4.11 -4.76
C VAL A 140 -13.01 -5.40 -5.01
N SER A 141 -13.47 -5.56 -6.25
CA SER A 141 -13.94 -6.81 -6.84
C SER A 141 -13.19 -7.04 -8.13
N PHE A 142 -12.90 -8.29 -8.43
CA PHE A 142 -12.14 -8.69 -9.61
C PHE A 142 -13.11 -9.23 -10.67
N ILE A 143 -13.01 -8.72 -11.89
CA ILE A 143 -13.80 -9.23 -13.03
C ILE A 143 -13.20 -10.50 -13.62
N ASP A 144 -11.89 -10.69 -13.41
CA ASP A 144 -11.14 -11.85 -13.85
C ASP A 144 -9.91 -12.04 -12.94
N THR A 145 -9.25 -13.18 -13.08
CA THR A 145 -7.95 -13.42 -12.46
C THR A 145 -6.87 -13.68 -13.50
N ASP A 146 -5.61 -13.79 -13.13
CA ASP A 146 -4.59 -14.39 -13.98
C ASP A 146 -3.56 -15.12 -13.12
N THR A 147 -2.79 -16.01 -13.73
CA THR A 147 -1.83 -16.84 -13.00
C THR A 147 -0.41 -16.60 -13.46
N TYR A 148 0.55 -16.81 -12.56
CA TYR A 148 1.97 -16.75 -12.86
C TYR A 148 2.74 -17.88 -12.16
N GLN A 149 3.92 -18.17 -12.68
CA GLN A 149 4.85 -19.19 -12.15
C GLN A 149 6.26 -18.60 -12.00
N LEU A 150 6.33 -17.36 -11.56
CA LEU A 150 7.56 -16.60 -11.38
C LEU A 150 7.99 -16.54 -9.93
N SER A 151 9.30 -16.53 -9.71
CA SER A 151 9.90 -16.21 -8.42
C SER A 151 9.89 -14.70 -8.18
N TYR A 152 10.00 -14.27 -6.93
CA TYR A 152 10.09 -12.85 -6.56
C TYR A 152 11.55 -12.36 -6.44
N ASP A 153 12.48 -13.08 -7.05
CA ASP A 153 13.90 -12.78 -7.00
C ASP A 153 14.37 -12.02 -8.24
N LYS A 154 15.61 -11.53 -8.18
CA LYS A 154 16.20 -10.72 -9.26
C LYS A 154 16.38 -11.46 -10.59
N TYR A 155 16.31 -12.79 -10.59
CA TYR A 155 16.52 -13.59 -11.79
C TYR A 155 15.25 -13.71 -12.63
N SER A 156 14.08 -13.40 -12.06
CA SER A 156 12.77 -13.45 -12.74
C SER A 156 12.26 -12.08 -13.21
N ILE A 157 13.03 -11.00 -13.07
CA ILE A 157 12.55 -9.62 -13.34
C ILE A 157 12.14 -9.44 -14.79
N ASN A 158 12.95 -9.95 -15.72
CA ASN A 158 12.66 -9.79 -17.15
C ASN A 158 11.35 -10.51 -17.49
N GLU A 159 11.11 -11.69 -16.91
CA GLU A 159 9.88 -12.44 -17.08
C GLU A 159 8.67 -11.72 -16.46
N TRP A 160 8.85 -11.03 -15.32
CA TRP A 160 7.81 -10.16 -14.75
C TRP A 160 7.45 -9.02 -15.70
N ASP A 161 8.44 -8.35 -16.27
CA ASP A 161 8.22 -7.22 -17.19
C ASP A 161 7.61 -7.67 -18.53
N GLU A 162 8.02 -8.84 -19.05
CA GLU A 162 7.50 -9.43 -20.29
C GLU A 162 6.06 -9.93 -20.14
N LEU A 163 5.75 -10.64 -19.04
CA LEU A 163 4.41 -11.18 -18.79
C LEU A 163 3.43 -10.09 -18.35
N PHE A 164 3.90 -9.12 -17.57
CA PHE A 164 3.07 -8.11 -16.95
C PHE A 164 3.59 -6.69 -17.23
N PRO A 165 3.60 -6.23 -18.50
CA PRO A 165 4.02 -4.88 -18.83
C PRO A 165 3.00 -3.83 -18.33
N ALA A 166 3.48 -2.65 -17.95
CA ALA A 166 2.68 -1.62 -17.29
C ALA A 166 1.60 -0.96 -18.17
N ASP A 167 1.82 -0.94 -19.48
CA ASP A 167 0.86 -0.42 -20.47
C ASP A 167 -0.41 -1.30 -20.58
N ARG A 168 -0.26 -2.60 -20.38
CA ARG A 168 -1.37 -3.57 -20.36
C ARG A 168 -1.91 -3.82 -18.95
N TYR A 169 -1.03 -3.89 -17.97
CA TYR A 169 -1.35 -4.16 -16.57
C TYR A 169 -0.86 -2.99 -15.70
N PRO A 170 -1.59 -1.87 -15.67
CA PRO A 170 -1.20 -0.70 -14.89
C PRO A 170 -1.21 -0.97 -13.37
N VAL A 171 -1.97 -1.98 -12.91
CA VAL A 171 -1.99 -2.43 -11.51
C VAL A 171 -1.85 -3.95 -11.43
N LEU A 172 -0.80 -4.42 -10.76
CA LEU A 172 -0.64 -5.82 -10.37
C LEU A 172 -1.22 -6.03 -8.97
N ALA A 173 -2.43 -6.59 -8.90
CA ALA A 173 -3.12 -6.89 -7.65
C ALA A 173 -2.92 -8.37 -7.27
N LEU A 174 -1.92 -8.66 -6.43
CA LEU A 174 -1.54 -10.03 -6.07
C LEU A 174 -2.37 -10.57 -4.89
N LYS A 175 -2.74 -11.87 -4.93
CA LYS A 175 -3.52 -12.54 -3.87
C LYS A 175 -2.85 -12.48 -2.51
N GLY A 176 -1.52 -12.50 -2.47
CA GLY A 176 -0.72 -12.43 -1.26
C GLY A 176 0.59 -11.69 -1.52
N ALA A 177 1.35 -11.41 -0.45
CA ALA A 177 2.60 -10.68 -0.56
C ALA A 177 3.62 -11.42 -1.45
N PRO A 178 4.31 -10.72 -2.38
CA PRO A 178 5.37 -11.28 -3.19
C PRO A 178 6.68 -11.35 -2.39
N ALA A 179 6.65 -12.12 -1.29
CA ALA A 179 7.70 -12.16 -0.29
C ALA A 179 7.79 -13.56 0.34
N SER A 180 9.00 -13.94 0.74
CA SER A 180 9.22 -15.15 1.55
C SER A 180 8.85 -14.94 3.01
N PHE A 181 8.45 -16.02 3.69
CA PHE A 181 8.37 -16.08 5.15
C PHE A 181 9.08 -17.33 5.68
N PRO A 182 10.00 -17.21 6.66
CA PRO A 182 10.52 -15.96 7.21
C PRO A 182 11.19 -15.07 6.16
N MET A 183 11.26 -13.78 6.43
CA MET A 183 11.83 -12.78 5.53
C MET A 183 13.32 -13.07 5.26
N LEU A 184 13.74 -12.81 4.02
CA LEU A 184 15.14 -12.90 3.61
C LEU A 184 16.03 -11.98 4.48
N PRO A 185 17.23 -12.41 4.92
CA PRO A 185 18.09 -11.61 5.78
C PRO A 185 18.40 -10.20 5.24
N GLU A 186 18.57 -10.08 3.93
CA GLU A 186 18.84 -8.84 3.21
C GLU A 186 17.64 -7.90 3.12
N HIS A 187 16.46 -8.24 3.63
CA HIS A 187 15.33 -7.32 3.73
C HIS A 187 15.19 -6.75 5.16
N ARG A 188 15.93 -7.28 6.15
CA ARG A 188 15.86 -6.80 7.54
C ARG A 188 16.23 -5.32 7.68
N GLN A 189 17.21 -4.85 6.93
CA GLN A 189 17.61 -3.44 6.99
C GLN A 189 16.53 -2.48 6.46
N LEU A 190 15.49 -2.98 5.79
CA LEU A 190 14.38 -2.14 5.31
C LEU A 190 13.46 -1.68 6.45
N GLN A 191 13.52 -2.32 7.62
CA GLN A 191 12.79 -1.87 8.82
C GLN A 191 13.11 -0.42 9.19
N LYS A 192 14.30 0.10 8.83
CA LYS A 192 14.70 1.50 9.07
C LYS A 192 13.83 2.53 8.34
N TYR A 193 13.01 2.10 7.38
CA TYR A 193 12.06 2.95 6.65
C TYR A 193 10.65 2.91 7.25
N MET A 194 10.42 2.10 8.29
CA MET A 194 9.15 2.00 9.00
C MET A 194 9.19 2.85 10.27
N ASP A 195 9.11 4.16 10.12
CA ASP A 195 9.04 5.08 11.25
C ASP A 195 7.63 5.10 11.84
N TRP A 196 7.51 5.04 13.16
CA TRP A 196 6.22 5.14 13.85
C TRP A 196 5.53 6.47 13.56
N SER A 197 4.20 6.46 13.47
CA SER A 197 3.40 7.68 13.36
C SER A 197 3.58 8.56 14.61
N GLU A 198 3.40 9.88 14.46
CA GLU A 198 3.48 10.80 15.60
C GLU A 198 2.43 10.47 16.67
N GLN A 199 1.28 9.91 16.29
CA GLN A 199 0.29 9.42 17.23
C GLN A 199 0.87 8.34 18.15
N ILE A 200 1.45 7.28 17.58
CA ILE A 200 2.09 6.22 18.36
C ILE A 200 3.25 6.76 19.19
N MET A 201 4.09 7.62 18.60
CA MET A 201 5.22 8.20 19.34
C MET A 201 4.77 9.08 20.51
N ASN A 202 3.64 9.78 20.40
CA ASN A 202 3.06 10.54 21.51
C ASN A 202 2.57 9.61 22.63
N GLU A 203 1.89 8.51 22.30
CA GLU A 203 1.47 7.50 23.27
C GLU A 203 2.67 6.87 23.99
N VAL A 204 3.73 6.54 23.23
CA VAL A 204 5.00 6.01 23.78
C VAL A 204 5.62 7.00 24.77
N ARG A 205 5.78 8.27 24.40
CA ARG A 205 6.34 9.31 25.28
C ARG A 205 5.49 9.48 26.55
N GLN A 206 4.16 9.41 26.43
CA GLN A 206 3.26 9.50 27.58
C GLN A 206 3.42 8.30 28.51
N HIS A 207 3.44 7.07 28.00
CA HIS A 207 3.64 5.86 28.80
C HIS A 207 5.02 5.81 29.45
N GLN A 208 6.08 6.24 28.75
CA GLN A 208 7.42 6.36 29.33
C GLN A 208 7.44 7.31 30.53
N LYS A 209 6.77 8.47 30.40
CA LYS A 209 6.67 9.44 31.49
C LYS A 209 5.84 8.91 32.66
N THR A 210 4.70 8.28 32.41
CA THR A 210 3.75 7.91 33.48
C THR A 210 4.11 6.61 34.19
N LEU A 211 4.63 5.61 33.48
CA LEU A 211 4.90 4.29 34.03
C LEU A 211 6.35 4.13 34.52
N PHE A 212 7.29 4.82 33.86
CA PHE A 212 8.71 4.66 34.11
C PHE A 212 9.40 5.95 34.56
N ASN A 213 8.69 7.08 34.69
CA ASN A 213 9.26 8.39 35.01
C ASN A 213 10.41 8.80 34.06
N ASN A 214 10.35 8.34 32.80
CA ASN A 214 11.43 8.47 31.81
C ASN A 214 12.77 7.84 32.22
N GLU A 215 12.79 6.92 33.19
CA GLU A 215 13.98 6.17 33.59
C GLU A 215 14.25 4.98 32.64
N PRO A 216 15.49 4.48 32.57
CA PRO A 216 15.81 3.26 31.82
C PRO A 216 14.99 2.05 32.28
N TYR A 217 14.54 1.23 31.32
CA TYR A 217 13.77 0.02 31.58
C TYR A 217 14.23 -1.14 30.68
N ILE A 218 13.92 -2.37 31.11
CA ILE A 218 14.16 -3.60 30.32
C ILE A 218 12.82 -4.02 29.71
N GLY A 219 12.76 -4.06 28.38
CA GLY A 219 11.64 -4.64 27.64
C GLY A 219 11.82 -6.14 27.43
N ILE A 220 10.75 -6.89 27.58
CA ILE A 220 10.67 -8.32 27.25
C ILE A 220 9.63 -8.51 26.14
N LEU A 221 9.98 -9.30 25.11
CA LEU A 221 9.15 -9.60 23.94
C LEU A 221 8.87 -11.11 23.88
#